data_AF-A0A357CVV7-F1
#
_entry.id   AF-A0A357CVV7-F1
#
_cell.length_a   1.000
_cell.length_b   1.000
_cell.length_c   1.000
_cell.angle_alpha   90.00
_cell.angle_beta   90.00
_cell.angle_gamma   90.00
#
_symmetry.space_group_name_H-M   'P 1'
#
loop_
_entity.id
_entity.type
_entity.pdbx_description
1 polymer ?
#
loop_
_entity_poly.entity_id
_entity_poly.type
_entity_poly.pdbx_seq_one_letter_code
_entity_poly.pdbx_strand_id
1 'polypeptide(L)'
;MFKSVFTKYMTTFTLIILFSFLILILVVSSMVTNYSISTKQAMMESSAEMAANSLGAYKKATGDKDSYPIVVKNNRDDIYNSLITIDYLANSTIYIIDSNGNLLCSSESKSVKNGFLNQQQVKNIVLEPDKAYKI
;
A
#
# COMPACT_ATOMS: atom_id res chain seq x y z
N MET A 1 29.56 53.87 5.32
CA MET A 1 30.10 53.28 4.07
C MET A 1 28.92 52.90 3.18
N PHE A 2 28.55 53.79 2.25
CA PHE A 2 27.39 53.58 1.37
C PHE A 2 27.68 52.39 0.46
N LYS A 3 27.10 51.22 0.75
CA LYS A 3 27.09 50.11 -0.21
C LYS A 3 26.50 50.65 -1.52
N SER A 4 27.27 50.54 -2.60
CA SER A 4 26.89 51.03 -3.92
C SER A 4 25.49 50.53 -4.27
N VAL A 5 24.68 51.40 -4.87
CA VAL A 5 23.35 51.07 -5.37
C VAL A 5 23.40 49.82 -6.28
N PHE A 6 24.50 49.62 -7.00
CA PHE A 6 24.80 48.43 -7.78
C PHE A 6 24.82 47.14 -6.93
N THR A 7 25.48 47.15 -5.77
CA THR A 7 25.54 45.99 -4.88
C THR A 7 24.15 45.63 -4.35
N LYS A 8 23.28 46.62 -4.07
CA LYS A 8 21.90 46.37 -3.64
C LYS A 8 21.08 45.65 -4.71
N TYR A 9 21.21 46.07 -5.97
CA TYR A 9 20.54 45.41 -7.09
C TYR A 9 21.06 43.98 -7.31
N MET A 10 22.38 43.78 -7.28
CA MET A 10 22.97 42.45 -7.42
C MET A 10 22.54 41.50 -6.29
N THR A 11 22.54 41.95 -5.03
CA THR A 11 22.07 41.12 -3.90
C THR A 11 20.58 40.78 -4.03
N THR A 12 19.74 41.74 -4.43
CA THR A 12 18.30 41.51 -4.62
C THR A 12 18.05 40.50 -5.74
N PHE A 13 18.77 40.62 -6.85
CA PHE A 13 18.70 39.67 -7.97
C PHE A 13 19.09 38.25 -7.54
N THR A 14 20.19 38.09 -6.81
CA THR A 14 20.59 36.79 -6.26
C THR A 14 19.54 36.23 -5.30
N LEU A 15 18.91 37.09 -4.49
CA LEU A 15 17.85 36.70 -3.56
C LEU A 15 16.62 36.15 -4.30
N ILE A 16 16.20 36.81 -5.38
CA ILE A 16 15.09 36.36 -6.23
C ILE A 16 15.41 34.99 -6.84
N ILE A 17 16.61 34.81 -7.39
CA ILE A 17 17.04 33.51 -7.93
C ILE A 17 16.99 32.43 -6.86
N LEU A 18 17.49 32.72 -5.66
CA LEU A 18 17.50 31.78 -4.54
C LEU A 18 16.07 31.37 -4.13
N PHE A 19 15.14 32.33 -4.05
CA PHE A 19 13.73 32.03 -3.77
C PHE A 19 13.05 31.24 -4.90
N SER A 20 13.36 31.53 -6.16
CA SER A 20 12.86 30.76 -7.30
C SER A 20 13.30 29.29 -7.24
N PHE A 21 14.56 29.03 -6.89
CA PHE A 21 15.04 27.65 -6.71
C PHE A 21 14.41 26.96 -5.50
N LEU A 22 14.18 27.67 -4.39
CA LEU A 22 13.48 27.11 -3.23
C LEU A 22 12.06 26.66 -3.56
N ILE A 23 11.31 27.50 -4.29
CA ILE A 23 9.95 27.16 -4.72
C ILE A 23 9.99 25.95 -5.67
N LEU A 24 10.93 25.92 -6.62
CA LEU A 24 11.09 24.79 -7.54
C LEU A 24 11.33 23.48 -6.79
N ILE A 25 12.26 23.48 -5.83
CA ILE A 25 12.57 22.29 -5.00
C ILE A 25 11.31 21.83 -4.27
N LEU A 26 10.56 22.75 -3.66
CA LEU A 26 9.35 22.42 -2.91
C LEU A 26 8.29 21.77 -3.81
N VAL A 27 8.05 22.33 -5.00
CA VAL A 27 7.11 21.78 -5.98
C VAL A 27 7.55 20.38 -6.44
N VAL A 28 8.81 20.22 -6.81
CA VAL A 28 9.35 18.92 -7.26
C VAL A 28 9.26 17.89 -6.14
N SER A 29 9.65 18.24 -4.91
CA SER A 29 9.52 17.35 -3.75
C SER A 29 8.07 16.93 -3.53
N SER A 30 7.12 17.87 -3.57
CA SER A 30 5.70 17.55 -3.44
C SER A 30 5.22 16.59 -4.53
N MET A 31 5.63 16.83 -5.79
CA MET A 31 5.26 15.97 -6.92
C MET A 31 5.83 14.55 -6.75
N VAL A 32 7.10 14.42 -6.36
CA VAL A 32 7.75 13.13 -6.12
C VAL A 32 7.07 12.38 -4.98
N THR A 33 6.74 13.06 -3.88
CA THR A 33 6.03 12.43 -2.75
C THR A 33 4.64 11.95 -3.17
N ASN A 34 3.86 12.78 -3.86
CA ASN A 34 2.51 12.41 -4.31
C ASN A 34 2.54 11.25 -5.31
N TYR A 35 3.50 11.27 -6.24
CA TYR A 35 3.70 10.17 -7.19
C TYR A 35 4.08 8.87 -6.49
N SER A 36 4.97 8.93 -5.49
CA SER A 36 5.36 7.77 -4.68
C SER A 36 4.17 7.16 -3.95
N ILE A 37 3.29 7.99 -3.38
CA ILE A 37 2.06 7.53 -2.72
C ILE A 37 1.12 6.87 -3.71
N SER A 38 0.81 7.53 -4.84
CA SER A 38 -0.10 7.00 -5.86
C SER A 38 0.41 5.68 -6.45
N THR A 39 1.70 5.58 -6.71
CA THR A 39 2.31 4.35 -7.25
C THR A 39 2.23 3.22 -6.24
N LYS A 40 2.53 3.48 -4.96
CA LYS A 40 2.40 2.48 -3.89
C LYS A 40 0.96 2.01 -3.73
N GLN A 41 -0.02 2.92 -3.78
CA GLN A 41 -1.43 2.55 -3.71
C GLN A 41 -1.82 1.62 -4.86
N ALA A 42 -1.43 1.94 -6.10
CA ALA A 42 -1.68 1.09 -7.26
C ALA A 42 -1.00 -0.28 -7.14
N MET A 43 0.23 -0.34 -6.62
CA MET A 43 0.93 -1.61 -6.36
C MET A 43 0.22 -2.43 -5.28
N MET A 44 -0.26 -1.82 -4.20
CA MET A 44 -1.02 -2.51 -3.15
C MET A 44 -2.35 -3.06 -3.65
N GLU A 45 -3.08 -2.30 -4.47
CA GLU A 45 -4.35 -2.73 -5.08
C GLU A 45 -4.13 -3.91 -6.04
N SER A 46 -3.15 -3.79 -6.94
CA SER A 46 -2.76 -4.86 -7.85
C SER A 46 -2.33 -6.14 -7.11
N SER A 47 -1.61 -6.00 -5.99
CA SER A 47 -1.19 -7.13 -5.16
C SER A 47 -2.36 -7.82 -4.47
N ALA A 48 -3.30 -7.04 -3.93
CA ALA A 48 -4.52 -7.58 -3.35
C ALA A 48 -5.37 -8.31 -4.40
N GLU A 49 -5.46 -7.76 -5.62
CA GLU A 49 -6.15 -8.39 -6.74
C GLU A 49 -5.46 -9.69 -7.17
N MET A 50 -4.14 -9.70 -7.29
CA MET A 50 -3.37 -10.91 -7.60
C MET A 50 -3.56 -11.99 -6.53
N ALA A 51 -3.55 -11.62 -5.24
CA ALA A 51 -3.79 -12.54 -4.14
C ALA A 51 -5.22 -13.09 -4.17
N ALA A 52 -6.21 -12.24 -4.44
CA ALA A 52 -7.61 -12.66 -4.57
C ALA A 52 -7.83 -13.60 -5.77
N ASN A 53 -7.21 -13.30 -6.91
CA ASN A 53 -7.26 -14.13 -8.12
C ASN A 53 -6.57 -15.49 -7.90
N SER A 54 -5.42 -15.50 -7.25
CA SER A 54 -4.71 -16.73 -6.85
C SER A 54 -5.58 -17.59 -5.93
N LEU A 55 -6.16 -17.00 -4.88
CA LEU A 55 -7.09 -17.69 -3.99
C LEU A 55 -8.34 -18.22 -4.72
N GLY A 56 -8.87 -17.44 -5.66
CA GLY A 56 -9.99 -17.83 -6.52
C GLY A 56 -9.65 -19.04 -7.41
N ALA A 57 -8.41 -19.14 -7.90
CA ALA A 57 -7.96 -20.30 -8.67
C ALA A 57 -7.94 -21.58 -7.83
N TYR A 58 -7.44 -21.53 -6.59
CA TYR A 58 -7.50 -22.67 -5.67
C TYR A 58 -8.93 -23.11 -5.37
N LYS A 59 -9.85 -22.15 -5.21
CA LYS A 59 -11.27 -22.47 -4.99
C LYS A 59 -11.92 -23.13 -6.22
N LYS A 60 -11.62 -22.65 -7.43
CA LYS A 60 -12.08 -23.30 -8.66
C LYS A 60 -11.53 -24.71 -8.82
N ALA A 61 -10.28 -24.94 -8.39
CA ALA A 61 -9.67 -26.27 -8.41
C ALA A 61 -10.39 -27.29 -7.50
N THR A 62 -11.05 -26.83 -6.42
CA THR A 62 -11.92 -27.69 -5.58
C THR A 62 -13.36 -27.83 -6.12
N GLY A 63 -13.63 -27.28 -7.32
CA GLY A 63 -14.95 -27.28 -7.94
C GLY A 63 -15.95 -26.37 -7.22
N ASP A 64 -15.48 -25.31 -6.56
CA ASP A 64 -16.28 -24.32 -5.81
C ASP A 64 -17.12 -24.89 -4.66
N LYS A 65 -16.88 -26.15 -4.26
CA LYS A 65 -17.61 -26.82 -3.17
C LYS A 65 -17.17 -26.35 -1.78
N ASP A 66 -15.89 -26.01 -1.66
CA ASP A 66 -15.29 -25.64 -0.39
C ASP A 66 -15.41 -24.13 -0.13
N SER A 67 -15.65 -23.78 1.13
CA SER A 67 -15.56 -22.39 1.59
C SER A 67 -14.11 -21.89 1.56
N TYR A 68 -13.90 -20.58 1.40
CA TYR A 68 -12.55 -19.99 1.37
C TYR A 68 -11.67 -20.37 2.57
N PRO A 69 -12.17 -20.39 3.83
CA PRO A 69 -11.36 -20.86 4.96
C PRO A 69 -10.88 -22.30 4.82
N ILE A 70 -11.69 -23.19 4.24
CA ILE A 70 -11.32 -24.60 3.99
C ILE A 70 -10.26 -24.66 2.87
N VAL A 71 -10.45 -23.90 1.79
CA VAL A 71 -9.48 -23.81 0.69
C VAL A 71 -8.12 -23.32 1.20
N VAL A 72 -8.10 -22.28 2.03
CA VAL A 72 -6.87 -21.75 2.64
C VAL A 72 -6.24 -22.77 3.59
N LYS A 73 -7.04 -23.53 4.33
CA LYS A 73 -6.54 -24.59 5.21
C LYS A 73 -5.89 -25.73 4.43
N ASN A 74 -6.52 -26.18 3.35
CA ASN A 74 -6.08 -27.34 2.57
C ASN A 74 -4.87 -27.03 1.67
N ASN A 75 -4.74 -25.80 1.17
CA ASN A 75 -3.67 -25.38 0.26
C ASN A 75 -2.74 -24.34 0.91
N ARG A 76 -2.57 -24.42 2.23
CA ARG A 76 -1.90 -23.37 3.02
C ARG A 76 -0.50 -23.04 2.53
N ASP A 77 0.31 -24.06 2.25
CA ASP A 77 1.70 -23.87 1.87
C ASP A 77 1.82 -23.20 0.50
N ASP A 78 0.99 -23.61 -0.47
CA ASP A 78 1.00 -23.05 -1.81
C ASP A 78 0.46 -21.61 -1.84
N ILE A 79 -0.60 -21.35 -1.08
CA ILE A 79 -1.14 -20.00 -0.89
C ILE A 79 -0.10 -19.10 -0.24
N TYR A 80 0.56 -19.56 0.82
CA TYR A 80 1.63 -18.80 1.49
C TYR A 80 2.78 -18.47 0.53
N ASN A 81 3.24 -19.44 -0.26
CA ASN A 81 4.31 -19.22 -1.24
C ASN A 81 3.87 -18.23 -2.34
N SER A 82 2.61 -18.28 -2.77
CA SER A 82 2.03 -17.29 -3.67
C SER A 82 2.02 -15.90 -3.03
N LEU A 83 1.64 -15.78 -1.76
CA LEU A 83 1.62 -14.50 -1.05
C LEU A 83 3.01 -13.90 -0.86
N ILE A 84 4.03 -14.70 -0.52
CA ILE A 84 5.42 -14.24 -0.46
C ILE A 84 5.87 -13.68 -1.81
N THR A 85 5.52 -14.37 -2.89
CA THR A 85 5.93 -13.94 -4.24
C THR A 85 5.33 -12.58 -4.57
N ILE A 86 4.05 -12.37 -4.27
CA ILE A 86 3.37 -11.09 -4.51
C ILE A 86 3.94 -10.00 -3.59
N ASP A 87 4.16 -10.31 -2.31
CA ASP A 87 4.79 -9.41 -1.33
C ASP A 87 6.16 -8.94 -1.81
N TYR A 88 7.02 -9.85 -2.27
CA TYR A 88 8.34 -9.51 -2.80
C TYR A 88 8.27 -8.55 -4.00
N LEU A 89 7.31 -8.76 -4.92
CA LEU A 89 7.16 -7.94 -6.13
C LEU A 89 6.62 -6.53 -5.83
N ALA A 90 5.76 -6.40 -4.82
CA ALA A 90 5.11 -5.14 -4.48
C ALA A 90 5.66 -4.45 -3.23
N ASN A 91 6.61 -5.10 -2.54
CA ASN A 91 7.13 -4.70 -1.24
C ASN A 91 5.98 -4.37 -0.26
N SER A 92 5.07 -5.34 -0.08
CA SER A 92 3.81 -5.14 0.64
C SER A 92 3.38 -6.38 1.42
N THR A 93 3.04 -6.22 2.70
CA THR A 93 2.47 -7.32 3.47
C THR A 93 1.02 -7.59 3.07
N ILE A 94 0.71 -8.85 2.73
CA ILE A 94 -0.63 -9.26 2.31
C ILE A 94 -1.27 -10.14 3.38
N TYR A 95 -2.53 -9.86 3.69
CA TYR A 95 -3.33 -10.61 4.66
C TYR A 95 -4.59 -11.18 4.01
N ILE A 96 -4.86 -12.46 4.23
CA ILE A 96 -6.14 -13.11 3.92
C ILE A 96 -6.93 -13.21 5.21
N ILE A 97 -8.07 -12.51 5.28
CA ILE A 97 -8.87 -12.38 6.49
C ILE A 97 -10.29 -12.86 6.17
N ASP A 98 -10.91 -13.59 7.10
CA ASP A 98 -12.32 -13.96 6.97
C ASP A 98 -13.27 -12.80 7.36
N SER A 99 -14.56 -12.98 7.10
CA SER A 99 -15.61 -12.00 7.45
C SER A 99 -15.74 -11.74 8.96
N ASN A 100 -15.17 -12.59 9.80
CA ASN A 100 -15.19 -12.43 11.25
C ASN A 100 -13.96 -11.67 11.77
N GLY A 101 -13.02 -11.33 10.90
CA GLY A 101 -11.77 -10.66 11.26
C GLY A 101 -10.66 -11.63 11.71
N ASN A 102 -10.78 -12.93 11.43
CA ASN A 102 -9.73 -13.89 11.70
C ASN A 102 -8.73 -13.92 10.53
N LEU A 103 -7.44 -13.86 10.85
CA LEU A 103 -6.39 -14.05 9.88
C LEU A 103 -6.32 -15.53 9.50
N LEU A 104 -6.50 -15.83 8.21
CA LEU A 104 -6.41 -17.18 7.66
C LEU A 104 -4.98 -17.52 7.22
N CYS A 105 -4.29 -16.56 6.59
CA CYS A 105 -2.91 -16.66 6.12
C CYS A 105 -2.35 -15.25 5.80
N SER A 106 -1.03 -15.05 5.88
CA SER A 106 -0.37 -13.83 5.40
C SER A 106 0.96 -14.14 4.71
N SER A 107 1.54 -13.15 4.03
CA SER A 107 2.90 -13.25 3.48
C SER A 107 3.98 -13.37 4.56
N GLU A 108 3.71 -12.88 5.78
CA GLU A 108 4.62 -12.97 6.93
C GLU A 108 4.49 -14.27 7.73
N SER A 109 3.30 -14.88 7.75
CA SER A 109 3.05 -16.04 8.59
C SER A 109 1.99 -16.97 8.01
N LYS A 110 2.28 -18.26 8.09
CA LYS A 110 1.33 -19.33 7.84
C LYS A 110 0.28 -19.47 8.95
N SER A 111 0.46 -18.83 10.10
CA SER A 111 -0.36 -19.08 11.29
C SER A 111 -1.73 -18.39 11.22
N VAL A 112 -2.77 -19.10 11.68
CA VAL A 112 -4.11 -18.51 11.85
C VAL A 112 -4.13 -17.72 13.15
N LYS A 113 -4.72 -16.52 13.10
CA LYS A 113 -4.91 -15.68 14.28
C LYS A 113 -6.36 -15.25 14.39
N ASN A 114 -7.03 -15.69 15.45
CA ASN A 114 -8.41 -15.29 15.73
C ASN A 114 -8.44 -13.86 16.27
N GLY A 115 -9.46 -13.09 15.87
CA GLY A 115 -9.60 -11.68 16.27
C GLY A 115 -8.43 -10.81 15.83
N PHE A 116 -7.87 -11.08 14.65
CA PHE A 116 -6.83 -10.25 14.05
C PHE A 116 -7.34 -8.83 13.79
N LEU A 117 -8.58 -8.74 13.30
CA LEU A 117 -9.37 -7.51 13.20
C LEU A 117 -10.67 -7.67 13.99
N ASN A 118 -11.18 -6.57 14.53
CA ASN A 118 -12.53 -6.55 15.09
C ASN A 118 -13.59 -6.35 13.98
N GLN A 119 -14.84 -6.66 14.30
CA GLN A 119 -15.97 -6.57 13.35
C GLN A 119 -16.20 -5.16 12.79
N GLN A 120 -15.91 -4.11 13.55
CA GLN A 120 -16.04 -2.73 13.07
C GLN A 120 -14.94 -2.41 12.03
N GLN A 121 -13.71 -2.84 12.27
CA GLN A 121 -12.60 -2.68 11.33
C GLN A 121 -12.88 -3.42 10.01
N VAL A 122 -13.37 -4.66 10.07
CA VAL A 122 -13.75 -5.41 8.87
C VAL A 122 -14.85 -4.67 8.09
N LYS A 123 -15.88 -4.16 8.78
CA LYS A 123 -16.93 -3.37 8.13
C LYS A 123 -16.40 -2.10 7.47
N ASN A 124 -15.49 -1.39 8.13
CA ASN A 124 -14.91 -0.16 7.57
C ASN A 124 -14.07 -0.45 6.32
N ILE A 125 -13.33 -1.55 6.30
CA ILE A 125 -12.54 -1.97 5.12
C ILE A 125 -13.45 -2.32 3.94
N VAL A 126 -14.58 -2.98 4.19
CA VAL A 126 -15.53 -3.37 3.14
C VAL A 126 -16.36 -2.19 2.63
N LEU A 127 -16.81 -1.31 3.52
CA LEU A 127 -17.72 -0.21 3.18
C LEU A 127 -16.97 1.04 2.69
N GLU A 128 -15.77 1.28 3.21
CA GLU A 128 -14.97 2.47 2.93
C GLU A 128 -13.50 2.11 2.70
N PRO A 129 -13.18 1.33 1.65
CA PRO A 129 -11.81 0.89 1.38
C PRO A 129 -10.83 2.08 1.27
N ASP A 130 -11.28 3.21 0.73
CA ASP A 130 -10.47 4.43 0.57
C ASP A 130 -10.21 5.21 1.88
N LYS A 131 -11.00 4.94 2.94
CA LYS A 131 -10.85 5.59 4.26
C LYS A 131 -10.19 4.67 5.27
N ALA A 132 -10.22 3.36 5.06
CA ALA A 132 -9.61 2.38 5.95
C ALA A 132 -8.09 2.57 6.14
N TYR A 133 -7.42 3.25 5.20
CA TYR A 133 -5.96 3.47 5.19
C TYR A 133 -5.53 4.93 5.43
N LYS A 134 -6.47 5.85 5.70
CA LYS A 134 -6.10 7.24 6.07
C LYS A 134 -5.78 7.28 7.56
N ILE A 135 -4.49 7.30 7.88
CA ILE A 135 -3.95 7.64 9.21
C ILE A 135 -3.99 9.15 9.39
#